data_AF-A0A6G1VIQ2-F1
#
_entry.id   AF-A0A6G1VIQ2-F1
#
_cell.length_a   1.000
_cell.length_b   1.000
_cell.length_c   1.000
_cell.angle_alpha   90.00
_cell.angle_beta   90.00
_cell.angle_gamma   90.00
#
_symmetry.space_group_name_H-M   'P 1'
#
loop_
_entity.id
_entity.type
_entity.pdbx_description
1 polymer ?
#
loop_
_entity_poly.entity_id
_entity_poly.type
_entity_poly.pdbx_seq_one_letter_code
_entity_poly.pdbx_strand_id
1 'polypeptide(L)'
;MLKLYHGSNVLIDKIDLARSKRGKDFGCGFYLNPNKIQALEMAVRTTQRLKEGEPILNTYLFDDSLIKTGHSPLSIKVFEGYSVEWAEFILKNRKNVSDKPAHSYDIVVGPIANDTVGLQMRRFMQGYISIERMIEELEFNKPAIQYFFGTDLAISYLRKI
;
A
#
# COMPACT_ATOMS: atom_id res chain seq x y z
N MET A 1 17.66 2.81 8.82
CA MET A 1 17.31 3.86 7.84
C MET A 1 17.08 3.25 6.46
N LEU A 2 15.83 3.28 6.00
CA LEU A 2 15.37 2.78 4.71
C LEU A 2 14.98 3.96 3.80
N LYS A 3 15.32 3.87 2.50
CA LYS A 3 14.79 4.78 1.47
C LYS A 3 13.51 4.20 0.88
N LEU A 4 12.49 5.03 0.84
CA LEU A 4 11.15 4.70 0.36
C LEU A 4 10.71 5.70 -0.71
N TYR A 5 9.99 5.21 -1.71
CA TYR A 5 9.66 5.98 -2.91
C TYR A 5 8.16 5.99 -3.18
N HIS A 6 7.61 7.16 -3.50
CA HIS A 6 6.24 7.36 -3.95
C HIS A 6 6.25 7.91 -5.37
N GLY A 7 5.72 7.11 -6.31
CA GLY A 7 5.51 7.56 -7.69
C GLY A 7 4.24 8.37 -7.84
N SER A 8 4.37 9.60 -8.32
CA SER A 8 3.25 10.54 -8.54
C SER A 8 3.42 11.26 -9.88
N ASN A 9 2.39 11.97 -10.31
CA ASN A 9 2.47 12.92 -11.42
C ASN A 9 2.85 14.35 -10.98
N VAL A 10 3.11 14.53 -9.68
CA VAL A 10 3.46 15.82 -9.06
C VAL A 10 4.53 15.65 -7.97
N LEU A 11 5.27 16.72 -7.71
CA LEU A 11 6.08 16.84 -6.50
C LEU A 11 5.16 17.03 -5.28
N ILE A 12 5.44 16.31 -4.20
CA ILE A 12 4.65 16.34 -2.97
C ILE A 12 5.46 17.04 -1.89
N ASP A 13 5.16 18.31 -1.63
CA ASP A 13 5.83 19.07 -0.56
C ASP A 13 5.31 18.71 0.83
N LYS A 14 4.01 18.52 0.94
CA LYS A 14 3.35 18.01 2.14
C LYS A 14 2.46 16.85 1.77
N ILE A 15 2.57 15.75 2.51
CA ILE A 15 1.71 14.59 2.34
C ILE A 15 0.31 14.95 2.84
N ASP A 16 -0.69 14.67 2.02
CA ASP A 16 -2.10 14.85 2.33
C ASP A 16 -2.83 13.51 2.13
N LEU A 17 -3.24 12.89 3.25
CA LEU A 17 -3.92 11.60 3.25
C LEU A 17 -5.31 11.66 2.60
N ALA A 18 -5.95 12.83 2.56
CA ALA A 18 -7.26 13.01 1.93
C ALA A 18 -7.21 12.82 0.40
N ARG A 19 -6.02 12.90 -0.22
CA ARG A 19 -5.82 12.61 -1.64
C ARG A 19 -5.81 11.11 -1.96
N SER A 20 -5.78 10.25 -0.95
CA SER A 20 -5.81 8.80 -1.16
C SER A 20 -7.17 8.33 -1.66
N LYS A 21 -7.16 7.32 -2.54
CA LYS A 21 -8.40 6.76 -3.09
C LYS A 21 -8.91 5.63 -2.20
N ARG A 22 -10.23 5.50 -2.10
CA ARG A 22 -10.89 4.34 -1.48
C ARG A 22 -10.59 3.04 -2.24
N GLY A 23 -10.81 1.91 -1.59
CA GLY A 23 -10.71 0.59 -2.22
C GLY A 23 -9.28 0.19 -2.60
N LYS A 24 -8.31 0.55 -1.77
CA LYS A 24 -6.90 0.11 -1.87
C LYS A 24 -6.65 -1.07 -0.95
N ASP A 25 -5.59 -1.85 -1.20
CA ASP A 25 -5.30 -3.09 -0.47
C ASP A 25 -5.16 -2.89 1.04
N PHE A 26 -4.50 -1.80 1.45
CA PHE A 26 -4.29 -1.44 2.86
C PHE A 26 -5.12 -0.22 3.31
N GLY A 27 -6.18 0.15 2.57
CA GLY A 27 -7.04 1.28 2.91
C GLY A 27 -6.58 2.65 2.40
N CYS A 28 -7.26 3.72 2.82
CA CYS A 28 -6.87 5.09 2.42
C CYS A 28 -5.63 5.54 3.20
N GLY A 29 -4.56 5.90 2.50
CA GLY A 29 -3.34 6.42 3.10
C GLY A 29 -2.25 6.71 2.09
N PHE A 30 -1.04 6.98 2.58
CA PHE A 30 0.12 7.26 1.77
C PHE A 30 0.94 5.99 1.54
N TYR A 31 1.23 5.72 0.26
CA TYR A 31 1.84 4.46 -0.16
C TYR A 31 3.24 4.67 -0.68
N LEU A 32 4.17 3.90 -0.13
CA LEU A 32 5.59 3.97 -0.39
C LEU A 32 6.13 2.59 -0.77
N ASN A 33 7.17 2.59 -1.60
CA ASN A 33 7.78 1.38 -2.11
C ASN A 33 9.30 1.40 -1.85
N PRO A 34 9.91 0.30 -1.37
CA PRO A 34 11.37 0.21 -1.29
C PRO A 34 12.04 0.04 -2.67
N ASN A 35 11.30 -0.42 -3.68
CA ASN A 35 11.78 -0.57 -5.04
C ASN A 35 11.59 0.73 -5.85
N LYS A 36 12.71 1.40 -6.12
CA LYS A 36 12.75 2.64 -6.91
C LYS A 36 12.15 2.51 -8.31
N ILE A 37 12.43 1.40 -9.00
CA ILE A 37 11.98 1.17 -10.38
C ILE A 37 10.46 1.01 -10.40
N GLN A 38 9.90 0.20 -9.49
CA GLN A 38 8.46 0.01 -9.39
C GLN A 38 7.71 1.33 -9.07
N ALA A 39 8.28 2.15 -8.19
CA ALA A 39 7.71 3.47 -7.90
C ALA A 39 7.78 4.42 -9.10
N LEU A 40 8.88 4.41 -9.88
CA LEU A 40 8.98 5.21 -11.10
C LEU A 40 7.98 4.75 -12.18
N GLU A 41 7.82 3.45 -12.39
CA GLU A 41 6.80 2.91 -13.29
C GLU A 41 5.40 3.35 -12.88
N MET A 42 5.11 3.37 -11.57
CA MET A 42 3.84 3.89 -11.05
C MET A 42 3.65 5.38 -11.32
N ALA A 43 4.72 6.19 -11.23
CA ALA A 43 4.68 7.62 -11.57
C ALA A 43 4.33 7.82 -13.06
N VAL A 44 4.97 7.06 -13.95
CA VAL A 44 4.70 7.10 -15.40
C VAL A 44 3.26 6.70 -15.70
N ARG A 45 2.80 5.55 -15.18
CA ARG A 45 1.41 5.08 -15.35
C ARG A 45 0.39 6.08 -14.82
N THR A 46 0.67 6.68 -13.66
CA THR A 46 -0.23 7.68 -13.04
C THR A 46 -0.34 8.92 -13.90
N THR A 47 0.78 9.44 -14.38
CA THR A 47 0.83 10.62 -15.26
C THR A 47 0.09 10.36 -16.57
N GLN A 48 0.34 9.23 -17.23
CA GLN A 48 -0.34 8.85 -18.47
C GLN A 48 -1.86 8.74 -18.31
N ARG A 49 -2.31 8.15 -17.19
CA ARG A 49 -3.73 7.98 -16.89
C ARG A 49 -4.43 9.31 -16.62
N LEU A 50 -3.77 10.22 -15.91
CA LEU A 50 -4.34 11.53 -15.57
C LEU A 50 -4.20 12.55 -16.72
N LYS A 51 -3.26 12.32 -17.65
CA LYS A 51 -2.92 13.25 -18.74
C LYS A 51 -2.54 14.65 -18.22
N GLU A 52 -1.91 14.70 -17.05
CA GLU A 52 -1.57 15.93 -16.34
C GLU A 52 -0.30 15.72 -15.51
N GLY A 53 0.52 16.76 -15.40
CA GLY A 53 1.77 16.74 -14.64
C GLY A 53 2.86 15.93 -15.34
N GLU A 54 3.86 15.52 -14.57
CA GLU A 54 5.02 14.77 -15.06
C GLU A 54 5.39 13.63 -14.10
N PRO A 55 5.98 12.52 -14.57
CA PRO A 55 6.36 11.42 -13.69
C PRO A 55 7.42 11.86 -12.69
N ILE A 56 7.05 11.93 -11.42
CA ILE A 56 7.92 12.38 -10.32
C ILE A 56 8.03 11.29 -9.26
N LEU A 57 9.27 11.06 -8.83
CA LEU A 57 9.59 10.17 -7.73
C LEU A 57 9.83 10.98 -6.45
N ASN A 58 8.88 10.88 -5.51
CA ASN A 58 9.02 11.50 -4.21
C ASN A 58 9.75 10.53 -3.27
N THR A 59 10.87 10.95 -2.69
CA THR A 59 11.73 10.07 -1.88
C THR A 59 11.68 10.46 -0.41
N TYR A 60 11.62 9.45 0.44
CA TYR A 60 11.55 9.60 1.89
C TYR A 60 12.53 8.65 2.57
N LEU A 61 13.06 9.10 3.69
CA LEU A 61 13.77 8.26 4.65
C LEU A 61 12.83 7.87 5.78
N PHE A 62 12.88 6.59 6.14
CA PHE A 62 12.13 6.00 7.24
C PHE A 62 13.09 5.20 8.14
N ASP A 63 12.94 5.27 9.45
CA ASP A 63 13.70 4.41 10.35
C ASP A 63 13.01 3.05 10.54
N ASP A 64 13.50 2.05 9.81
CA ASP A 64 12.96 0.69 9.84
C ASP A 64 13.22 -0.06 11.16
N SER A 65 14.03 0.51 12.07
CA SER A 65 14.19 -0.01 13.44
C SER A 65 12.86 -0.02 14.22
N LEU A 66 11.95 0.92 13.90
CA LEU A 66 10.61 1.03 14.49
C LEU A 66 9.75 -0.20 14.22
N ILE A 67 10.00 -0.92 13.13
CA ILE A 67 9.26 -2.17 12.82
C ILE A 67 9.91 -3.35 13.54
N LYS A 68 11.25 -3.40 13.57
CA LYS A 68 12.03 -4.58 13.99
C LYS A 68 12.10 -4.79 15.49
N THR A 69 12.01 -3.71 16.27
CA THR A 69 12.33 -3.75 17.71
C THR A 69 11.13 -4.04 18.61
N GLY A 70 9.90 -4.02 18.08
CA GLY A 70 8.68 -4.22 18.86
C GLY A 70 8.33 -3.10 19.85
N HIS A 71 9.20 -2.09 20.01
CA HIS A 71 9.04 -0.95 20.92
C HIS A 71 8.72 0.33 20.16
N SER A 72 7.73 0.26 19.27
CA SER A 72 7.27 1.42 18.51
C SER A 72 6.10 2.12 19.20
N PRO A 73 6.06 3.47 19.21
CA PRO A 73 4.85 4.20 19.56
C PRO A 73 3.75 4.07 18.50
N LEU A 74 4.05 3.48 17.33
CA LEU A 74 3.11 3.26 16.24
C LEU A 74 2.47 1.87 16.32
N SER A 75 1.20 1.78 15.96
CA SER A 75 0.53 0.52 15.69
C SER A 75 0.92 0.01 14.30
N ILE A 76 1.76 -1.02 14.24
CA ILE A 76 2.31 -1.54 12.97
C ILE A 76 1.82 -2.96 12.71
N LYS A 77 1.29 -3.21 11.51
CA LYS A 77 0.97 -4.55 11.01
C LYS A 77 1.93 -4.95 9.91
N VAL A 78 2.60 -6.09 10.06
CA VAL A 78 3.49 -6.66 9.05
C VAL A 78 2.90 -7.98 8.54
N PHE A 79 2.86 -8.12 7.22
CA PHE A 79 2.57 -9.36 6.52
C PHE A 79 3.84 -9.86 5.85
N GLU A 80 4.40 -10.96 6.35
CA GLU A 80 5.64 -11.56 5.82
C GLU A 80 5.48 -12.16 4.41
N GLY A 81 4.25 -12.47 4.02
CA GLY A 81 3.93 -13.07 2.73
C GLY A 81 2.44 -13.12 2.48
N TYR A 82 2.06 -13.78 1.40
CA TYR A 82 0.67 -14.01 1.07
C TYR A 82 0.09 -15.07 2.02
N SER A 83 -0.96 -14.71 2.75
CA SER A 83 -1.62 -15.56 3.74
C SER A 83 -3.12 -15.33 3.72
N VAL A 84 -3.87 -16.21 4.37
CA VAL A 84 -5.32 -16.02 4.58
C VAL A 84 -5.59 -14.71 5.30
N GLU A 85 -4.83 -14.41 6.36
CA GLU A 85 -4.96 -13.14 7.10
C GLU A 85 -4.73 -11.92 6.20
N TRP A 86 -3.71 -11.97 5.33
CA TRP A 86 -3.44 -10.90 4.36
C TRP A 86 -4.59 -10.73 3.36
N ALA A 87 -5.12 -11.84 2.84
CA ALA A 87 -6.23 -11.83 1.88
C ALA A 87 -7.50 -11.26 2.50
N GLU A 88 -7.82 -11.68 3.73
CA GLU A 88 -8.95 -11.15 4.51
C GLU A 88 -8.79 -9.65 4.78
N PHE A 89 -7.56 -9.21 5.10
CA PHE A 89 -7.25 -7.80 5.30
C PHE A 89 -7.48 -6.97 4.04
N ILE A 90 -7.04 -7.47 2.88
CA ILE A 90 -7.30 -6.82 1.58
C ILE A 90 -8.79 -6.79 1.28
N LEU A 91 -9.49 -7.90 1.44
CA LEU A 91 -10.93 -8.00 1.21
C LEU A 91 -11.68 -6.97 2.06
N LYS A 92 -11.31 -6.85 3.34
CA LYS A 92 -11.87 -5.89 4.29
C LYS A 92 -11.69 -4.45 3.82
N ASN A 93 -10.47 -4.07 3.40
CA ASN A 93 -10.18 -2.71 2.94
C ASN A 93 -10.81 -2.38 1.59
N ARG A 94 -10.79 -3.33 0.64
CA ARG A 94 -11.35 -3.16 -0.71
C ARG A 94 -12.87 -3.04 -0.69
N LYS A 95 -13.56 -3.72 0.23
CA LYS A 95 -15.02 -3.62 0.44
C LYS A 95 -15.42 -2.35 1.20
N ASN A 96 -14.49 -1.66 1.84
CA ASN A 96 -14.80 -0.48 2.63
C ASN A 96 -15.12 0.71 1.71
N VAL A 97 -16.40 1.07 1.65
CA VAL A 97 -16.91 2.23 0.90
C VAL A 97 -16.98 3.50 1.73
N SER A 98 -16.72 3.44 3.04
CA SER A 98 -16.76 4.60 3.94
C SER A 98 -15.48 5.43 3.84
N ASP A 99 -15.53 6.66 4.36
CA ASP A 99 -14.37 7.54 4.49
C ASP A 99 -13.48 7.21 5.70
N LYS A 100 -13.91 6.27 6.56
CA LYS A 100 -13.13 5.84 7.72
C LYS A 100 -12.27 4.64 7.35
N PRO A 101 -11.00 4.56 7.77
CA PRO A 101 -10.18 3.36 7.58
C PRO A 101 -10.85 2.10 8.17
N ALA A 102 -10.64 0.94 7.54
CA ALA A 102 -11.22 -0.32 8.03
C ALA A 102 -10.43 -0.92 9.21
N HIS A 103 -9.28 -0.35 9.55
CA HIS A 103 -8.41 -0.76 10.65
C HIS A 103 -7.75 0.45 11.29
N SER A 104 -7.12 0.25 12.45
CA SER A 104 -6.47 1.30 13.24
C SER A 104 -4.94 1.34 13.12
N TYR A 105 -4.33 0.47 12.31
CA TYR A 105 -2.87 0.47 12.12
C TYR A 105 -2.37 1.78 11.50
N ASP A 106 -1.34 2.36 12.11
CA ASP A 106 -0.62 3.53 11.63
C ASP A 106 0.20 3.18 10.39
N ILE A 107 0.85 2.01 10.42
CA ILE A 107 1.66 1.48 9.32
C ILE A 107 1.23 0.05 9.00
N VAL A 108 1.13 -0.26 7.71
CA VAL A 108 0.99 -1.63 7.22
C VAL A 108 2.12 -1.90 6.23
N VAL A 109 2.86 -2.99 6.44
CA VAL A 109 3.91 -3.44 5.51
C VAL A 109 3.56 -4.84 5.03
N GLY A 110 3.57 -5.06 3.73
CA GLY A 110 3.25 -6.37 3.20
C GLY A 110 3.33 -6.46 1.69
N PRO A 111 3.09 -7.66 1.13
CA PRO A 111 3.05 -7.84 -0.31
C PRO A 111 1.81 -7.16 -0.92
N ILE A 112 1.92 -6.73 -2.16
CA ILE A 112 0.80 -6.21 -2.94
C ILE A 112 0.17 -7.30 -3.81
N ALA A 113 -1.14 -7.21 -4.01
CA ALA A 113 -1.84 -8.07 -4.96
C ALA A 113 -1.47 -7.67 -6.40
N ASN A 114 -1.56 -8.63 -7.32
CA ASN A 114 -1.49 -8.32 -8.74
C ASN A 114 -2.72 -7.53 -9.23
N ASP A 115 -2.68 -7.10 -10.49
CA ASP A 115 -3.70 -6.21 -11.08
C ASP A 115 -5.10 -6.85 -11.23
N THR A 116 -5.27 -8.12 -10.83
CA THR A 116 -6.55 -8.86 -10.93
C THR A 116 -7.38 -8.88 -9.65
N VAL A 117 -6.95 -8.19 -8.58
CA VAL A 117 -7.63 -8.19 -7.26
C VAL A 117 -9.15 -8.02 -7.34
N GLY A 118 -9.66 -7.07 -8.12
CA GLY A 118 -11.11 -6.87 -8.25
C GLY A 118 -11.86 -8.06 -8.87
N LEU A 119 -11.23 -8.76 -9.83
CA LEU A 119 -11.78 -9.98 -10.44
C LEU A 119 -11.78 -11.13 -9.44
N GLN A 120 -10.66 -11.36 -8.76
CA GLN A 120 -10.52 -12.49 -7.84
C GLN A 120 -11.41 -12.34 -6.60
N MET A 121 -11.50 -11.12 -6.07
CA MET A 121 -12.46 -10.82 -5.01
C MET A 121 -13.91 -11.15 -5.41
N ARG A 122 -14.32 -10.79 -6.63
CA ARG A 122 -15.69 -11.06 -7.11
C ARG A 122 -15.94 -12.57 -7.20
N ARG A 123 -14.99 -13.32 -7.78
CA ARG A 123 -15.10 -14.78 -7.90
C ARG A 123 -15.18 -15.45 -6.54
N PHE A 124 -14.37 -15.00 -5.57
CA PHE A 124 -14.43 -15.48 -4.19
C PHE A 124 -15.79 -15.18 -3.54
N MET A 125 -16.28 -13.95 -3.65
CA MET A 125 -17.59 -13.56 -3.09
C MET A 125 -18.77 -14.31 -3.70
N GLN A 126 -18.66 -14.73 -4.97
CA GLN A 126 -19.66 -15.54 -5.67
C GLN A 126 -19.53 -17.05 -5.38
N GLY A 127 -18.54 -17.47 -4.59
CA GLY A 127 -18.28 -18.88 -4.29
C GLY A 127 -17.62 -19.67 -5.41
N TYR A 128 -17.10 -19.00 -6.45
CA TYR A 128 -16.46 -19.68 -7.60
C TYR A 128 -15.03 -20.15 -7.31
N ILE A 129 -14.36 -19.54 -6.32
CA ILE A 129 -13.02 -19.93 -5.87
C ILE A 129 -12.96 -19.87 -4.35
N SER A 130 -12.10 -20.69 -3.75
CA SER A 130 -11.77 -20.61 -2.33
C SER A 130 -10.82 -19.42 -2.05
N ILE A 131 -10.59 -19.12 -0.77
CA ILE A 131 -9.65 -18.07 -0.38
C ILE A 131 -8.20 -18.45 -0.70
N GLU A 132 -7.86 -19.73 -0.57
CA GLU A 132 -6.54 -20.28 -0.93
C GLU A 132 -6.29 -20.10 -2.42
N ARG A 133 -7.28 -20.43 -3.26
CA ARG A 133 -7.18 -20.22 -4.71
C ARG A 133 -7.08 -18.75 -5.07
N MET A 134 -7.79 -17.88 -4.35
CA MET A 134 -7.68 -16.43 -4.53
C MET A 134 -6.25 -15.94 -4.23
N ILE A 135 -5.63 -16.44 -3.17
CA ILE A 135 -4.26 -16.09 -2.78
C ILE A 135 -3.26 -16.51 -3.89
N GLU A 136 -3.34 -17.76 -4.34
CA GLU A 136 -2.49 -18.28 -5.43
C GLU A 136 -2.59 -17.41 -6.69
N GLU A 137 -3.81 -16.95 -7.04
CA GLU A 137 -4.04 -16.15 -8.23
C GLU A 137 -3.71 -14.66 -8.05
N LEU A 138 -3.54 -14.16 -6.82
CA LEU A 138 -3.13 -12.78 -6.52
C LEU A 138 -1.62 -12.62 -6.32
N GLU A 139 -0.94 -13.71 -6.02
CA GLU A 139 0.49 -13.75 -5.77
C GLU A 139 1.31 -13.41 -7.04
N PHE A 140 2.36 -12.62 -6.84
CA PHE A 140 3.44 -12.46 -7.81
C PHE A 140 4.55 -13.48 -7.54
N ASN A 141 5.14 -14.04 -8.61
CA ASN A 141 6.34 -14.88 -8.54
C ASN A 141 7.51 -14.24 -7.76
N LYS A 142 7.57 -12.91 -7.72
CA LYS A 142 8.43 -12.15 -6.80
C LYS A 142 7.55 -11.14 -6.04
N PRO A 143 7.34 -11.31 -4.73
CA PRO A 143 6.49 -10.42 -3.97
C PRO A 143 7.02 -8.98 -4.02
N ALA A 144 6.20 -8.06 -4.50
CA ALA A 144 6.46 -6.64 -4.37
C ALA A 144 5.93 -6.19 -3.01
N ILE A 145 6.80 -5.61 -2.18
CA ILE A 145 6.43 -5.11 -0.85
C ILE A 145 6.04 -3.64 -0.95
N GLN A 146 5.02 -3.25 -0.18
CA GLN A 146 4.58 -1.87 -0.06
C GLN A 146 4.43 -1.48 1.41
N TYR A 147 4.73 -0.22 1.68
CA TYR A 147 4.58 0.42 2.98
C TYR A 147 3.40 1.39 2.88
N PHE A 148 2.40 1.18 3.71
CA PHE A 148 1.27 2.07 3.90
C PHE A 148 1.46 2.88 5.17
N PHE A 149 1.17 4.17 5.09
CA PHE A 149 1.14 5.10 6.21
C PHE A 149 -0.26 5.72 6.28
N GLY A 150 -1.02 5.38 7.32
CA GLY A 150 -2.44 5.67 7.43
C GLY A 150 -2.81 6.87 8.31
N THR A 151 -1.86 7.40 9.08
CA THR A 151 -2.11 8.47 10.06
C THR A 151 -1.07 9.57 9.97
N ASP A 152 -1.42 10.79 10.40
CA ASP A 152 -0.47 11.90 10.47
C ASP A 152 0.71 11.58 11.40
N LEU A 153 0.46 10.81 12.47
CA LEU A 153 1.51 10.30 13.35
C LEU A 153 2.50 9.45 12.54
N ALA A 154 2.04 8.48 11.76
CA ALA A 154 2.90 7.66 10.90
C ALA A 154 3.69 8.52 9.90
N ILE A 155 3.03 9.51 9.28
CA ILE A 155 3.66 10.44 8.33
C ILE A 155 4.77 11.27 8.96
N SER A 156 4.65 11.64 10.24
CA SER A 156 5.68 12.42 10.95
C SER A 156 7.03 11.69 11.07
N TYR A 157 7.04 10.36 10.91
CA TYR A 157 8.26 9.55 10.89
C TYR A 157 8.92 9.46 9.50
N LEU A 158 8.35 10.11 8.47
CA LEU A 158 8.94 10.21 7.14
C LEU A 158 9.71 11.51 6.97
N ARG A 159 10.99 11.41 6.57
CA ARG A 159 11.80 12.58 6.19
C ARG A 159 11.96 12.64 4.69
N LYS A 160 11.37 13.64 4.03
CA LYS A 160 11.56 13.90 2.59
C LYS A 160 13.04 14.18 2.28
N ILE A 161 13.57 13.64 1.18
CA ILE A 161 14.94 13.84 0.68
C ILE A 161 14.99 13.99 -0.84
#